data_AF-A0A8I1TBL0-F1
#
_entry.id   AF-A0A8I1TBL0-F1
#
_cell.length_a   1.000
_cell.length_b   1.000
_cell.length_c   1.000
_cell.angle_alpha   90.00
_cell.angle_beta   90.00
_cell.angle_gamma   90.00
#
_symmetry.space_group_name_H-M   'P 1'
#
loop_
_entity.id
_entity.type
_entity.pdbx_description
1 polymer ?
#
loop_
_entity_poly.entity_id
_entity_poly.type
_entity_poly.pdbx_seq_one_letter_code
_entity_poly.pdbx_strand_id
1 'polypeptide(L)'
;MRQTSLVALISGSLAIPLSVLGDSPVIAKAAFATPAVSSTCPSHDIKQFVAAFAEDTALQKAFTSATIDTAFIDYNAQPEPTESVEPLPREQLRFPVMPNRAQQAREGLRHRYVSTNANRAVVALEVPDTGTQLTYTFHFDGCWTLIKIVDPAFGKVFPGQTQAKPSASTSGSAMADGNQTRRGLSAIFAACMQRAGSQRIPGAACLSAERNRQDARLNKVYRELIGNLRGERRDRMMESQRAWVQLQQKDSAFEALIFDQLGSMGDLQAAEYEALAISERADRLEKYIELSRL
;
A
#
# COMPACT_ATOMS: atom_id res chain seq x y z
N MET A 1 -12.02 -21.77 60.31
CA MET A 1 -11.81 -23.23 60.17
C MET A 1 -10.39 -23.42 59.65
N ARG A 2 -9.41 -23.76 60.50
CA ARG A 2 -8.95 -25.14 60.84
C ARG A 2 -8.50 -25.88 59.56
N GLN A 3 -7.23 -26.25 59.33
CA GLN A 3 -6.29 -27.08 60.13
C GLN A 3 -4.86 -26.97 59.50
N THR A 4 -3.77 -26.72 60.25
CA THR A 4 -2.79 -27.71 60.85
C THR A 4 -2.22 -28.73 59.87
N SER A 5 -0.96 -29.16 59.83
CA SER A 5 0.32 -28.90 60.52
C SER A 5 1.33 -29.86 59.85
N LEU A 6 2.63 -29.54 59.81
CA LEU A 6 3.70 -30.46 60.28
C LEU A 6 5.10 -29.83 60.18
N VAL A 7 5.81 -30.00 61.30
CA VAL A 7 7.14 -29.53 61.66
C VAL A 7 8.16 -30.63 61.35
N ALA A 8 9.38 -30.26 60.97
CA ALA A 8 10.57 -31.06 61.31
C ALA A 8 11.79 -30.15 61.53
N LEU A 9 12.33 -30.24 62.74
CA LEU A 9 13.57 -29.63 63.23
C LEU A 9 14.79 -30.37 62.70
N ILE A 10 15.87 -29.67 62.35
CA ILE A 10 17.24 -30.16 62.56
C ILE A 10 18.11 -29.00 63.05
N SER A 11 18.56 -29.16 64.29
CA SER A 11 19.57 -28.37 64.98
C SER A 11 20.97 -28.77 64.48
N GLY A 12 21.88 -27.80 64.34
CA GLY A 12 23.27 -28.07 64.03
C GLY A 12 24.14 -26.83 64.23
N SER A 13 24.53 -26.58 65.47
CA SER A 13 25.54 -25.58 65.83
C SER A 13 26.93 -26.15 65.57
N LEU A 14 27.75 -25.43 64.81
CA LEU A 14 29.21 -25.50 64.92
C LEU A 14 29.77 -24.08 64.82
N ALA A 15 30.69 -23.82 65.74
CA ALA A 15 31.27 -22.52 66.01
C ALA A 15 32.69 -22.40 65.45
N ILE A 16 33.23 -21.18 65.60
CA ILE A 16 34.66 -20.79 65.66
C ILE A 16 35.27 -20.38 64.28
N PRO A 17 36.18 -19.36 64.19
CA PRO A 17 36.49 -18.19 65.03
C PRO A 17 36.57 -16.84 64.27
N LEU A 18 36.66 -15.75 65.06
CA LEU A 18 37.22 -14.44 64.68
C LEU A 18 38.75 -14.48 64.60
N SER A 19 39.31 -13.67 63.68
CA SER A 19 40.68 -13.10 63.55
C SER A 19 41.14 -13.24 62.09
N VAL A 20 41.75 -12.30 61.36
CA VAL A 20 42.47 -11.06 61.64
C VAL A 20 42.92 -10.49 60.27
N LEU A 21 43.24 -9.18 60.21
CA LEU A 21 44.02 -8.44 59.18
C LEU A 21 43.44 -8.18 57.78
N GLY A 22 43.39 -6.88 57.45
CA GLY A 22 44.26 -6.34 56.40
C GLY A 22 43.67 -6.15 55.00
N ASP A 23 43.82 -4.92 54.51
CA ASP A 23 43.78 -4.48 53.11
C ASP A 23 42.45 -4.37 52.37
N SER A 24 42.08 -3.10 52.18
CA SER A 24 41.18 -2.60 51.15
C SER A 24 41.47 -3.22 49.78
N PRO A 25 40.48 -3.81 49.09
CA PRO A 25 40.59 -4.03 47.67
C PRO A 25 40.21 -2.73 46.94
N VAL A 26 41.20 -2.15 46.26
CA VAL A 26 40.99 -1.19 45.17
C VAL A 26 39.99 -1.80 44.19
N ILE A 27 38.80 -1.21 44.08
CA ILE A 27 37.84 -1.56 43.03
C ILE A 27 38.43 -1.06 41.71
N ALA A 28 39.12 -1.96 41.00
CA ALA A 28 39.50 -1.74 39.62
C ALA A 28 38.21 -1.59 38.80
N LYS A 29 38.00 -0.38 38.27
CA LYS A 29 36.93 -0.07 37.33
C LYS A 29 37.21 -0.83 36.04
N ALA A 30 36.66 -2.04 35.92
CA ALA A 30 36.61 -2.76 34.65
C ALA A 30 35.82 -1.89 33.66
N ALA A 31 36.52 -1.32 32.69
CA ALA A 31 35.91 -0.71 31.54
C ALA A 31 35.14 -1.81 30.81
N PHE A 32 33.81 -1.78 30.91
CA PHE A 32 32.95 -2.48 29.97
C PHE A 32 33.18 -1.85 28.60
N ALA A 33 34.11 -2.41 27.83
CA ALA A 33 34.12 -2.21 26.40
C ALA A 33 32.83 -2.83 25.86
N THR A 34 31.90 -1.99 25.44
CA THR A 34 30.74 -2.39 24.65
C THR A 34 31.25 -3.14 23.42
N PRO A 35 30.77 -4.36 23.11
CA PRO A 35 31.19 -5.04 21.89
C PRO A 35 30.66 -4.23 20.71
N ALA A 36 31.58 -3.72 19.89
CA ALA A 36 31.25 -3.16 18.59
C ALA A 36 30.76 -4.32 17.70
N VAL A 37 29.46 -4.37 17.43
CA VAL A 37 28.88 -5.42 16.58
C VAL A 37 29.40 -5.22 15.18
N SER A 38 30.29 -6.12 14.74
CA SER A 38 30.71 -6.22 13.35
C SER A 38 29.54 -6.77 12.56
N SER A 39 28.75 -5.88 11.95
CA SER A 39 27.63 -6.27 11.10
C SER A 39 28.17 -6.80 9.77
N THR A 40 28.55 -8.08 9.73
CA THR A 40 28.83 -8.80 8.48
C THR A 40 27.56 -8.92 7.65
N CYS A 41 27.69 -9.00 6.33
CA CYS A 41 26.55 -9.08 5.41
C CYS A 41 25.65 -10.29 5.73
N PRO A 42 24.34 -10.11 6.04
CA PRO A 42 23.45 -11.21 6.38
C PRO A 42 23.20 -12.18 5.23
N SER A 43 23.10 -11.65 4.00
CA SER A 43 22.99 -12.45 2.78
C SER A 43 23.21 -11.60 1.54
N HIS A 44 23.69 -12.23 0.46
CA HIS A 44 23.71 -11.63 -0.87
C HIS A 44 22.40 -11.90 -1.64
N ASP A 45 21.58 -12.88 -1.21
CA ASP A 45 20.24 -13.07 -1.76
C ASP A 45 19.28 -12.07 -1.13
N ILE A 46 18.56 -11.30 -1.97
CA ILE A 46 17.68 -10.24 -1.46
C ILE A 46 16.55 -10.76 -0.58
N LYS A 47 16.01 -11.96 -0.84
CA LYS A 47 14.88 -12.48 -0.06
C LYS A 47 15.33 -12.89 1.32
N GLN A 48 16.47 -13.59 1.39
CA GLN A 48 17.09 -13.97 2.65
C GLN A 48 17.57 -12.74 3.43
N PHE A 49 18.15 -11.76 2.73
CA PHE A 49 18.57 -10.51 3.34
C PHE A 49 17.38 -9.76 3.95
N VAL A 50 16.29 -9.56 3.21
CA VAL A 50 15.08 -8.87 3.69
C VAL A 50 14.45 -9.61 4.88
N ALA A 51 14.43 -10.94 4.85
CA ALA A 51 13.93 -11.74 5.96
C ALA A 51 14.76 -11.54 7.23
N ALA A 52 16.10 -11.47 7.13
CA ALA A 52 16.97 -11.17 8.27
C ALA A 52 16.84 -9.71 8.72
N PHE A 53 16.80 -8.77 7.76
CA PHE A 53 16.65 -7.33 7.99
C PHE A 53 15.36 -7.01 8.76
N ALA A 54 14.23 -7.64 8.41
CA ALA A 54 12.97 -7.41 9.09
C ALA A 54 12.97 -7.80 10.59
N GLU A 55 13.81 -8.76 10.99
CA GLU A 55 13.77 -9.38 12.32
C GLU A 55 14.66 -8.68 13.35
N ASP A 56 15.68 -7.94 12.90
CA ASP A 56 16.69 -7.35 13.77
C ASP A 56 16.87 -5.85 13.54
N THR A 57 16.44 -5.05 14.51
CA THR A 57 16.56 -3.59 14.52
C THR A 57 18.00 -3.10 14.39
N ALA A 58 18.98 -3.82 14.95
CA ALA A 58 20.39 -3.46 14.84
C ALA A 58 20.90 -3.69 13.41
N LEU A 59 20.49 -4.80 12.76
CA LEU A 59 20.75 -5.02 11.33
C LEU A 59 20.06 -3.95 10.47
N GLN A 60 18.82 -3.56 10.80
CA GLN A 60 18.15 -2.47 10.09
C GLN A 60 18.96 -1.18 10.14
N LYS A 61 19.45 -0.81 11.32
CA LYS A 61 20.27 0.39 11.48
C LYS A 61 21.62 0.27 10.78
N ALA A 62 22.28 -0.89 10.87
CA ALA A 62 23.60 -1.09 10.26
C ALA A 62 23.55 -1.06 8.72
N PHE A 63 22.54 -1.71 8.13
CA PHE A 63 22.36 -1.83 6.68
C PHE A 63 21.35 -0.83 6.10
N THR A 64 21.13 0.28 6.78
CA THR A 64 20.50 1.48 6.20
C THR A 64 21.59 2.48 5.85
N SER A 65 21.50 3.08 4.66
CA SER A 65 22.41 4.13 4.20
C SER A 65 22.51 5.28 5.21
N ALA A 66 23.67 5.93 5.31
CA ALA A 66 23.86 7.08 6.21
C ALA A 66 22.88 8.23 5.89
N THR A 67 22.61 8.43 4.60
CA THR A 67 21.51 9.28 4.11
C THR A 67 20.56 8.39 3.31
N ILE A 68 19.30 8.36 3.72
CA ILE A 68 18.25 7.60 3.06
C ILE A 68 17.25 8.54 2.40
N ASP A 69 16.74 8.19 1.24
CA ASP A 69 15.61 8.89 0.67
C ASP A 69 14.32 8.44 1.37
N THR A 70 13.60 9.36 1.99
CA THR A 70 12.22 9.12 2.43
C THR A 70 11.28 9.77 1.43
N ALA A 71 10.15 9.14 1.13
CA ALA A 71 9.20 9.72 0.19
C ALA A 71 7.75 9.46 0.60
N PHE A 72 6.89 10.38 0.19
CA PHE A 72 5.44 10.24 0.22
C PHE A 72 4.86 10.59 -1.15
N ILE A 73 3.65 10.11 -1.43
CA ILE A 73 2.92 10.49 -2.65
C ILE A 73 2.26 11.85 -2.40
N ASP A 74 2.71 12.87 -3.11
CA ASP A 74 2.07 14.18 -3.12
C ASP A 74 0.87 14.15 -4.09
N TYR A 75 -0.31 13.94 -3.53
CA TYR A 75 -1.57 13.95 -4.27
C TYR A 75 -1.97 15.32 -4.82
N ASN A 76 -1.31 16.40 -4.39
CA ASN A 76 -1.57 17.76 -4.88
C ASN A 76 -0.60 18.19 -5.98
N ALA A 77 0.43 17.38 -6.27
CA ALA A 77 1.31 17.64 -7.40
C ALA A 77 0.53 17.58 -8.73
N GLN A 78 0.82 18.51 -9.64
CA GLN A 78 0.26 18.56 -10.99
C GLN A 78 1.41 18.37 -12.00
N PRO A 79 1.18 17.73 -13.15
CA PRO A 79 -0.11 17.30 -13.72
C PRO A 79 -0.67 15.98 -13.17
N GLU A 80 0.16 15.16 -12.52
CA GLU A 80 -0.21 13.91 -11.84
C GLU A 80 0.46 13.86 -10.47
N PRO A 81 -0.08 13.09 -9.50
CA PRO A 81 0.60 12.87 -8.22
C PRO A 81 2.03 12.39 -8.41
N THR A 82 2.98 13.00 -7.71
CA THR A 82 4.40 12.66 -7.78
C THR A 82 4.93 12.16 -6.44
N GLU A 83 6.02 11.41 -6.46
CA GLU A 83 6.78 11.11 -5.26
C GLU A 83 7.54 12.37 -4.82
N SER A 84 7.17 12.93 -3.67
CA SER A 84 7.98 13.94 -3.00
C SER A 84 9.05 13.23 -2.18
N VAL A 85 10.31 13.39 -2.61
CA VAL A 85 11.48 12.71 -2.04
C VAL A 85 12.24 13.68 -1.15
N GLU A 86 12.41 13.34 0.12
CA GLU A 86 13.18 14.09 1.10
C GLU A 86 14.33 13.22 1.65
N PRO A 87 15.59 13.63 1.46
CA PRO A 87 16.74 12.96 2.07
C PRO A 87 16.74 13.12 3.59
N LEU A 88 16.84 12.00 4.32
CA LEU A 88 16.86 11.97 5.78
C LEU A 88 18.14 11.29 6.28
N PRO A 89 18.87 11.89 7.24
CA PRO A 89 19.96 11.21 7.92
C PRO A 89 19.43 10.00 8.70
N ARG A 90 20.15 8.88 8.63
CA ARG A 90 19.80 7.64 9.32
C ARG A 90 19.58 7.81 10.82
N GLU A 91 20.30 8.72 11.44
CA GLU A 91 20.21 9.02 12.87
C GLU A 91 18.85 9.62 13.26
N GLN A 92 18.14 10.21 12.28
CA GLN A 92 16.80 10.78 12.46
C GLN A 92 15.68 9.78 12.16
N LEU A 93 16.00 8.64 11.51
CA LEU A 93 15.03 7.57 11.29
C LEU A 93 14.60 6.91 12.60
N ARG A 94 13.30 6.63 12.71
CA ARG A 94 12.75 5.81 13.78
C ARG A 94 12.84 4.34 13.38
N PHE A 95 13.65 3.58 14.13
CA PHE A 95 13.76 2.13 13.96
C PHE A 95 12.82 1.38 14.92
N PRO A 96 12.26 0.22 14.53
CA PRO A 96 12.49 -0.47 13.25
C PRO A 96 11.74 0.20 12.09
N VAL A 97 12.42 0.37 10.96
CA VAL A 97 11.84 0.92 9.72
C VAL A 97 11.03 -0.12 8.95
N MET A 98 11.31 -1.41 9.17
CA MET A 98 10.55 -2.52 8.62
C MET A 98 9.96 -3.34 9.77
N PRO A 99 8.63 -3.54 9.83
CA PRO A 99 8.02 -4.37 10.86
C PRO A 99 8.52 -5.81 10.75
N ASN A 100 8.70 -6.49 11.87
CA ASN A 100 9.11 -7.90 11.88
C ASN A 100 8.00 -8.82 11.35
N ARG A 101 8.33 -10.08 11.04
CA ARG A 101 7.36 -11.03 10.45
C ARG A 101 6.14 -11.25 11.34
N ALA A 102 6.31 -11.25 12.66
CA ALA A 102 5.19 -11.40 13.59
C ALA A 102 4.21 -10.22 13.50
N GLN A 103 4.72 -8.99 13.37
CA GLN A 103 3.90 -7.80 13.17
C GLN A 103 3.27 -7.79 11.78
N GLN A 104 4.04 -8.10 10.73
CA GLN A 104 3.52 -8.22 9.38
C GLN A 104 2.35 -9.21 9.29
N ALA A 105 2.46 -10.37 9.94
CA ALA A 105 1.40 -11.37 9.97
C ALA A 105 0.13 -10.85 10.69
N ARG A 106 0.29 -10.11 11.81
CA ARG A 106 -0.84 -9.50 12.52
C ARG A 106 -1.52 -8.40 11.72
N GLU A 107 -0.76 -7.65 10.94
CA GLU A 107 -1.24 -6.55 10.10
C GLU A 107 -1.70 -7.00 8.70
N GLY A 108 -1.57 -8.29 8.39
CA GLY A 108 -1.93 -8.84 7.07
C GLY A 108 -1.03 -8.37 5.93
N LEU A 109 0.18 -7.89 6.25
CA LEU A 109 1.16 -7.42 5.27
C LEU A 109 1.74 -8.60 4.49
N ARG A 110 1.86 -8.43 3.17
CA ARG A 110 2.52 -9.38 2.27
C ARG A 110 3.69 -8.72 1.58
N HIS A 111 4.80 -9.44 1.50
CA HIS A 111 5.95 -9.04 0.69
C HIS A 111 5.64 -9.21 -0.80
N ARG A 112 5.89 -8.16 -1.59
CA ARG A 112 5.92 -8.22 -3.05
C ARG A 112 7.24 -7.65 -3.56
N TYR A 113 7.98 -8.44 -4.34
CA TYR A 113 9.22 -8.02 -4.96
C TYR A 113 8.88 -7.36 -6.29
N VAL A 114 8.85 -6.03 -6.32
CA VAL A 114 8.39 -5.24 -7.47
C VAL A 114 9.41 -5.29 -8.60
N SER A 115 10.69 -5.15 -8.27
CA SER A 115 11.81 -5.38 -9.19
C SER A 115 13.02 -5.93 -8.42
N THR A 116 13.81 -6.76 -9.10
CA THR A 116 15.05 -7.30 -8.54
C THR A 116 16.07 -7.41 -9.66
N ASN A 117 17.15 -6.65 -9.52
CA ASN A 117 18.24 -6.50 -10.47
C ASN A 117 19.56 -6.80 -9.73
N ALA A 118 20.66 -6.90 -10.46
CA ALA A 118 21.96 -7.23 -9.87
C ALA A 118 22.42 -6.27 -8.75
N ASN A 119 22.08 -4.98 -8.85
CA ASN A 119 22.50 -3.95 -7.90
C ASN A 119 21.34 -3.23 -7.19
N ARG A 120 20.09 -3.58 -7.48
CA ARG A 120 18.92 -2.85 -6.98
C ARG A 120 17.74 -3.79 -6.80
N ALA A 121 17.04 -3.66 -5.68
CA ALA A 121 15.80 -4.38 -5.45
C ALA A 121 14.75 -3.47 -4.82
N VAL A 122 13.51 -3.60 -5.26
CA VAL A 122 12.36 -2.86 -4.74
C VAL A 122 11.39 -3.86 -4.12
N VAL A 123 11.15 -3.71 -2.82
CA VAL A 123 10.34 -4.61 -2.00
C VAL A 123 9.19 -3.82 -1.40
N ALA A 124 7.98 -4.28 -1.64
CA ALA A 124 6.75 -3.74 -1.11
C ALA A 124 6.26 -4.58 0.07
N LEU A 125 5.81 -3.94 1.13
CA LEU A 125 4.93 -4.51 2.16
C LEU A 125 3.55 -3.90 1.97
N GLU A 126 2.58 -4.73 1.61
CA GLU A 126 1.23 -4.27 1.28
C GLU A 126 0.17 -5.10 1.97
N VAL A 127 -0.95 -4.47 2.31
CA VAL A 127 -2.17 -5.21 2.64
C VAL A 127 -2.92 -5.42 1.33
N PRO A 128 -3.16 -6.68 0.90
CA PRO A 128 -3.89 -6.96 -0.32
C PRO A 128 -5.21 -6.20 -0.37
N ASP A 129 -5.52 -5.65 -1.54
CA ASP A 129 -6.81 -5.02 -1.84
C ASP A 129 -7.15 -3.78 -0.98
N THR A 130 -6.13 -3.05 -0.50
CA THR A 130 -6.33 -1.79 0.25
C THR A 130 -5.66 -0.57 -0.36
N GLY A 131 -4.81 -0.76 -1.38
CA GLY A 131 -3.98 0.32 -1.95
C GLY A 131 -2.87 0.83 -1.01
N THR A 132 -2.77 0.30 0.22
CA THR A 132 -1.74 0.69 1.18
C THR A 132 -0.48 -0.14 0.96
N GLN A 133 0.64 0.54 0.71
CA GLN A 133 1.91 -0.10 0.43
C GLN A 133 3.06 0.71 1.04
N LEU A 134 3.91 0.06 1.84
CA LEU A 134 5.23 0.58 2.21
C LEU A 134 6.25 0.01 1.21
N THR A 135 7.07 0.86 0.60
CA THR A 135 8.04 0.43 -0.41
C THR A 135 9.46 0.70 0.07
N TYR A 136 10.30 -0.32 0.00
CA TYR A 136 11.71 -0.30 0.39
C TYR A 136 12.58 -0.54 -0.85
N THR A 137 13.52 0.36 -1.11
CA THR A 137 14.52 0.17 -2.15
C THR A 137 15.86 -0.15 -1.52
N PHE A 138 16.44 -1.27 -1.94
CA PHE A 138 17.77 -1.69 -1.57
C PHE A 138 18.74 -1.52 -2.74
N HIS A 139 19.95 -1.10 -2.45
CA HIS A 139 21.09 -1.11 -3.37
C HIS A 139 22.11 -2.16 -2.91
N PHE A 140 22.72 -2.87 -3.85
CA PHE A 140 23.77 -3.83 -3.56
C PHE A 140 25.13 -3.27 -3.95
N ASP A 141 26.01 -3.12 -2.97
CA ASP A 141 27.43 -2.80 -3.14
C ASP A 141 28.25 -3.58 -2.10
N GLY A 142 28.64 -4.81 -2.44
CA GLY A 142 29.24 -5.77 -1.51
C GLY A 142 28.26 -6.35 -0.48
N CYS A 143 27.21 -5.63 -0.11
CA CYS A 143 26.05 -6.11 0.62
C CYS A 143 24.82 -5.25 0.30
N TRP A 144 23.61 -5.77 0.57
CA TRP A 144 22.38 -4.99 0.44
C TRP A 144 22.31 -3.90 1.50
N THR A 145 21.96 -2.69 1.06
CA THR A 145 21.75 -1.52 1.93
C THR A 145 20.44 -0.84 1.56
N LEU A 146 19.62 -0.50 2.55
CA LEU A 146 18.39 0.25 2.35
C LEU A 146 18.72 1.71 2.00
N ILE A 147 18.25 2.17 0.83
CA ILE A 147 18.52 3.51 0.30
C ILE A 147 17.27 4.37 0.14
N LYS A 148 16.06 3.78 0.08
CA LYS A 148 14.81 4.54 -0.01
C LYS A 148 13.65 3.86 0.71
N ILE A 149 12.83 4.64 1.41
CA ILE A 149 11.54 4.24 1.96
C ILE A 149 10.46 5.15 1.36
N VAL A 150 9.41 4.55 0.80
CA VAL A 150 8.17 5.26 0.44
C VAL A 150 7.08 4.78 1.37
N ASP A 151 6.57 5.67 2.21
CA ASP A 151 5.44 5.38 3.11
C ASP A 151 4.33 6.42 2.87
N PRO A 152 3.12 6.00 2.46
CA PRO A 152 1.96 6.88 2.33
C PRO A 152 1.59 7.60 3.64
N ALA A 153 2.07 7.13 4.80
CA ALA A 153 1.78 7.71 6.11
C ALA A 153 2.74 8.83 6.55
N PHE A 154 3.90 9.05 5.90
CA PHE A 154 4.84 10.11 6.31
C PHE A 154 4.25 11.54 6.22
N GLY A 155 3.14 11.73 5.49
CA GLY A 155 2.43 13.01 5.35
C GLY A 155 1.30 13.29 6.36
N LYS A 156 1.21 12.58 7.50
CA LYS A 156 0.08 12.76 8.45
C LYS A 156 0.29 13.80 9.56
N VAL A 157 1.37 14.59 9.53
CA VAL A 157 1.55 15.75 10.42
C VAL A 157 1.96 16.97 9.60
N PHE A 158 1.00 17.85 9.34
CA PHE A 158 1.24 19.16 8.71
C PHE A 158 1.27 20.26 9.79
N PRO A 159 2.43 20.71 10.29
CA PRO A 159 2.52 21.97 11.01
C PRO A 159 2.63 23.11 9.99
N GLY A 160 1.57 23.93 9.88
CA GLY A 160 1.62 25.21 9.16
C GLY A 160 0.87 25.22 7.82
N GLN A 161 -0.45 25.23 7.87
CA GLN A 161 -1.27 25.69 6.75
C GLN A 161 -1.70 27.14 7.02
N THR A 162 -0.94 28.12 6.50
CA THR A 162 -1.51 29.43 6.18
C THR A 162 -2.23 29.30 4.85
N GLN A 163 -3.55 29.32 4.95
CA GLN A 163 -4.49 29.24 3.83
C GLN A 163 -4.28 30.42 2.88
N ALA A 164 -3.87 30.11 1.64
CA ALA A 164 -4.00 31.05 0.54
C ALA A 164 -5.47 31.04 0.05
N LYS A 165 -6.04 32.24 0.03
CA LYS A 165 -7.41 32.60 -0.35
C LYS A 165 -7.86 31.98 -1.69
N PRO A 166 -9.13 31.58 -1.84
CA PRO A 166 -9.64 31.03 -3.09
C PRO A 166 -9.71 32.13 -4.16
N SER A 167 -9.01 31.91 -5.27
CA SER A 167 -9.20 32.68 -6.50
C SER A 167 -10.35 32.04 -7.27
N ALA A 168 -11.35 32.88 -7.57
CA ALA A 168 -12.49 32.53 -8.38
C ALA A 168 -12.04 32.04 -9.77
N SER A 169 -12.53 30.86 -10.16
CA SER A 169 -12.42 30.35 -11.51
C SER A 169 -13.82 30.26 -12.11
N THR A 170 -14.00 31.13 -13.10
CA THR A 170 -15.09 31.31 -14.06
C THR A 170 -15.83 30.02 -14.44
N SER A 171 -17.15 30.05 -14.26
CA SER A 171 -18.08 29.13 -14.90
C SER A 171 -17.94 29.17 -16.42
N GLY A 172 -17.29 28.15 -16.97
CA GLY A 172 -17.23 27.89 -18.41
C GLY A 172 -18.16 26.74 -18.76
N SER A 173 -19.33 27.06 -19.31
CA SER A 173 -20.28 26.12 -19.90
C SER A 173 -19.57 25.14 -20.84
N ALA A 174 -19.72 23.84 -20.59
CA ALA A 174 -19.47 22.78 -21.57
C ALA A 174 -20.73 21.91 -21.68
N MET A 175 -21.80 22.46 -22.25
CA MET A 175 -22.77 21.62 -22.96
C MET A 175 -22.19 21.30 -24.33
N ALA A 176 -21.35 20.27 -24.39
CA ALA A 176 -20.86 19.71 -25.65
C ALA A 176 -21.17 18.21 -25.67
N ASP A 177 -22.18 17.90 -26.47
CA ASP A 177 -22.44 16.63 -27.15
C ASP A 177 -22.75 15.39 -26.30
N GLY A 178 -24.03 15.23 -25.93
CA GLY A 178 -24.56 13.96 -25.40
C GLY A 178 -24.48 12.76 -26.37
N ASN A 179 -23.89 12.94 -27.56
CA ASN A 179 -23.55 11.87 -28.50
C ASN A 179 -22.13 11.32 -28.27
N GLN A 180 -21.20 12.13 -27.73
CA GLN A 180 -19.83 11.72 -27.44
C GLN A 180 -19.79 10.79 -26.23
N THR A 181 -20.57 11.11 -25.19
CA THR A 181 -20.75 10.33 -23.95
C THR A 181 -21.36 8.95 -24.19
N ARG A 182 -21.87 8.64 -25.39
CA ARG A 182 -22.45 7.32 -25.71
C ARG A 182 -21.54 6.43 -26.55
N ARG A 183 -20.37 6.92 -26.97
CA ARG A 183 -19.39 6.08 -27.69
C ARG A 183 -18.88 5.01 -26.73
N GLY A 184 -19.08 3.75 -27.08
CA GLY A 184 -18.73 2.58 -26.26
C GLY A 184 -19.94 1.80 -25.76
N LEU A 185 -21.10 2.46 -25.59
CA LEU A 185 -22.33 1.79 -25.17
C LEU A 185 -23.02 1.07 -26.34
N SER A 186 -23.84 0.08 -26.02
CA SER A 186 -24.42 -0.81 -27.03
C SER A 186 -25.45 -0.14 -27.93
N ALA A 187 -25.60 -0.66 -29.16
CA ALA A 187 -26.68 -0.25 -30.06
C ALA A 187 -28.07 -0.50 -29.47
N ILE A 188 -28.21 -1.52 -28.61
CA ILE A 188 -29.45 -1.83 -27.88
C ILE A 188 -29.79 -0.68 -26.92
N PHE A 189 -28.79 -0.12 -26.23
CA PHE A 189 -28.98 1.05 -25.39
C PHE A 189 -29.38 2.28 -26.19
N ALA A 190 -28.72 2.56 -27.32
CA ALA A 190 -29.08 3.67 -28.19
C ALA A 190 -30.56 3.59 -28.64
N ALA A 191 -31.01 2.41 -29.08
CA ALA A 191 -32.41 2.16 -29.44
C ALA A 191 -33.38 2.23 -28.24
N CYS A 192 -32.91 1.92 -27.03
CA CYS A 192 -33.70 2.07 -25.80
C CYS A 192 -33.90 3.55 -25.47
N MET A 193 -32.83 4.34 -25.48
CA MET A 193 -32.86 5.77 -25.18
C MET A 193 -33.69 6.55 -26.20
N GLN A 194 -33.63 6.19 -27.49
CA GLN A 194 -34.50 6.79 -28.52
C GLN A 194 -36.00 6.58 -28.22
N ARG A 195 -36.39 5.39 -27.74
CA ARG A 195 -37.78 5.10 -27.37
C ARG A 195 -38.20 5.74 -26.05
N ALA A 196 -37.27 5.83 -25.09
CA ALA A 196 -37.50 6.49 -23.81
C ALA A 196 -37.75 8.00 -23.97
N GLY A 197 -37.09 8.63 -24.95
CA GLY A 197 -37.13 10.07 -25.13
C GLY A 197 -36.60 10.79 -23.88
N SER A 198 -37.26 11.88 -23.48
CA SER A 198 -36.89 12.65 -22.27
C SER A 198 -37.47 12.09 -20.97
N GLN A 199 -38.07 10.88 -20.99
CA GLN A 199 -38.72 10.32 -19.82
C GLN A 199 -37.71 9.71 -18.84
N ARG A 200 -37.75 10.15 -17.58
CA ARG A 200 -36.78 9.75 -16.54
C ARG A 200 -36.83 8.26 -16.19
N ILE A 201 -38.03 7.71 -15.95
CA ILE A 201 -38.19 6.32 -15.51
C ILE A 201 -37.76 5.33 -16.62
N PRO A 202 -38.23 5.47 -17.87
CA PRO A 202 -37.73 4.65 -18.98
C PRO A 202 -36.23 4.83 -19.22
N GLY A 203 -35.70 6.05 -19.10
CA GLY A 203 -34.26 6.33 -19.21
C GLY A 203 -33.43 5.57 -18.16
N ALA A 204 -33.86 5.60 -16.90
CA ALA A 204 -33.22 4.85 -15.81
C ALA A 204 -33.22 3.34 -16.09
N ALA A 205 -34.33 2.79 -16.61
CA ALA A 205 -34.42 1.39 -16.98
C ALA A 205 -33.45 1.03 -18.13
N CYS A 206 -33.32 1.90 -19.14
CA CYS A 206 -32.36 1.72 -20.22
C CYS A 206 -30.92 1.67 -19.72
N LEU A 207 -30.55 2.60 -18.82
CA LEU A 207 -29.22 2.68 -18.22
C LEU A 207 -28.90 1.47 -17.34
N SER A 208 -29.83 1.07 -16.46
CA SER A 208 -29.65 -0.13 -15.63
C SER A 208 -29.43 -1.38 -16.48
N ALA A 209 -30.23 -1.54 -17.55
CA ALA A 209 -30.06 -2.67 -18.47
C ALA A 209 -28.72 -2.60 -19.22
N GLU A 210 -28.25 -1.40 -19.57
CA GLU A 210 -26.97 -1.22 -20.24
C GLU A 210 -25.78 -1.51 -19.32
N ARG A 211 -25.79 -1.01 -18.10
CA ARG A 211 -24.78 -1.32 -17.10
C ARG A 211 -24.66 -2.83 -16.90
N ASN A 212 -25.79 -3.54 -16.77
CA ASN A 212 -25.78 -4.99 -16.62
C ASN A 212 -25.20 -5.72 -17.86
N ARG A 213 -25.44 -5.20 -19.07
CA ARG A 213 -24.82 -5.74 -20.29
C ARG A 213 -23.31 -5.55 -20.31
N GLN A 214 -22.84 -4.34 -19.96
CA GLN A 214 -21.42 -4.03 -19.92
C GLN A 214 -20.69 -4.80 -18.82
N ASP A 215 -21.32 -4.98 -17.65
CA ASP A 215 -20.74 -5.80 -16.58
C ASP A 215 -20.63 -7.28 -16.98
N ALA A 216 -21.68 -7.83 -17.61
CA ALA A 216 -21.64 -9.18 -18.14
C ALA A 216 -20.54 -9.36 -19.20
N ARG A 217 -20.35 -8.36 -20.09
CA ARG A 217 -19.27 -8.32 -21.07
C ARG A 217 -17.90 -8.28 -20.39
N LEU A 218 -17.69 -7.34 -19.47
CA LEU A 218 -16.44 -7.20 -18.73
C LEU A 218 -16.06 -8.52 -18.02
N ASN A 219 -17.01 -9.12 -17.30
CA ASN A 219 -16.80 -10.36 -16.57
C ASN A 219 -16.47 -11.54 -17.50
N LYS A 220 -17.10 -11.60 -18.68
CA LYS A 220 -16.78 -12.61 -19.70
C LYS A 220 -15.35 -12.44 -20.22
N VAL A 221 -14.99 -11.23 -20.66
CA VAL A 221 -13.67 -10.92 -21.23
C VAL A 221 -12.56 -11.11 -20.19
N TYR A 222 -12.79 -10.68 -18.95
CA TYR A 222 -11.85 -10.89 -17.85
C TYR A 222 -11.55 -12.38 -17.63
N ARG A 223 -12.58 -13.23 -17.57
CA ARG A 223 -12.40 -14.68 -17.42
C ARG A 223 -11.62 -15.31 -18.58
N GLU A 224 -11.89 -14.88 -19.80
CA GLU A 224 -11.13 -15.33 -20.98
C GLU A 224 -9.66 -14.93 -20.89
N LEU A 225 -9.37 -13.66 -20.59
CA LEU A 225 -8.02 -13.15 -20.51
C LEU A 225 -7.20 -13.87 -19.43
N ILE A 226 -7.70 -13.97 -18.19
CA ILE A 226 -6.95 -14.64 -17.12
C ILE A 226 -6.79 -16.14 -17.34
N GLY A 227 -7.70 -16.78 -18.10
CA GLY A 227 -7.58 -18.18 -18.50
C GLY A 227 -6.45 -18.41 -19.51
N ASN A 228 -6.16 -17.42 -20.34
CA ASN A 228 -5.09 -17.47 -21.35
C ASN A 228 -3.71 -17.09 -20.77
N LEU A 229 -3.67 -16.31 -19.69
CA LEU A 229 -2.42 -15.89 -19.05
C LEU A 229 -1.90 -16.92 -18.03
N ARG A 230 -0.57 -16.96 -17.84
CA ARG A 230 0.11 -17.83 -16.86
C ARG A 230 1.15 -17.07 -16.06
N GLY A 231 1.45 -17.57 -14.85
CA GLY A 231 2.47 -17.02 -13.96
C GLY A 231 2.26 -15.53 -13.69
N GLU A 232 3.36 -14.78 -13.68
CA GLU A 232 3.36 -13.35 -13.35
C GLU A 232 2.38 -12.53 -14.21
N ARG A 233 2.26 -12.81 -15.51
CA ARG A 233 1.32 -12.08 -16.39
C ARG A 233 -0.13 -12.18 -15.90
N ARG A 234 -0.54 -13.37 -15.46
CA ARG A 234 -1.89 -13.60 -14.92
C ARG A 234 -2.08 -12.85 -13.61
N ASP A 235 -1.09 -12.95 -12.72
CA ASP A 235 -1.18 -12.36 -11.38
C ASP A 235 -1.23 -10.83 -11.46
N ARG A 236 -0.42 -10.21 -12.32
CA ARG A 236 -0.46 -8.75 -12.61
C ARG A 236 -1.77 -8.30 -13.23
N MET A 237 -2.38 -9.10 -14.12
CA MET A 237 -3.69 -8.77 -14.69
C MET A 237 -4.80 -8.84 -13.64
N MET A 238 -4.76 -9.80 -12.72
CA MET A 238 -5.72 -9.85 -11.60
C MET A 238 -5.56 -8.65 -10.66
N GLU A 239 -4.32 -8.25 -10.35
CA GLU A 239 -4.01 -7.06 -9.55
C GLU A 239 -4.55 -5.79 -10.23
N SER A 240 -4.28 -5.60 -11.52
CA SER A 240 -4.83 -4.47 -12.29
C SER A 240 -6.36 -4.44 -12.30
N GLN A 241 -7.03 -5.59 -12.37
CA GLN A 241 -8.49 -5.64 -12.31
C GLN A 241 -9.04 -5.23 -10.94
N ARG A 242 -8.41 -5.68 -9.84
CA ARG A 242 -8.81 -5.28 -8.48
C ARG A 242 -8.58 -3.80 -8.24
N ALA A 243 -7.45 -3.26 -8.69
CA ALA A 243 -7.17 -1.83 -8.62
C ALA A 243 -8.19 -0.99 -9.41
N TRP A 244 -8.61 -1.45 -10.60
CA TRP A 244 -9.65 -0.78 -11.37
C TRP A 244 -11.01 -0.77 -10.64
N VAL A 245 -11.40 -1.86 -9.97
CA VAL A 245 -12.63 -1.89 -9.14
C VAL A 245 -12.54 -0.87 -8.00
N GLN A 246 -11.38 -0.74 -7.36
CA GLN A 246 -11.18 0.27 -6.31
C GLN A 246 -11.25 1.69 -6.87
N LEU A 247 -10.64 1.94 -8.03
CA LEU A 247 -10.76 3.22 -8.73
C LEU A 247 -12.23 3.54 -8.99
N GLN A 248 -12.99 2.62 -9.57
CA GLN A 248 -14.41 2.80 -9.83
C GLN A 248 -15.20 3.14 -8.56
N GLN A 249 -14.93 2.47 -7.43
CA GLN A 249 -15.58 2.79 -6.15
C GLN A 249 -15.26 4.20 -5.66
N LYS A 250 -14.02 4.66 -5.83
CA LYS A 250 -13.57 6.00 -5.43
C LYS A 250 -14.15 7.07 -6.35
N ASP A 251 -14.14 6.83 -7.65
CA ASP A 251 -14.72 7.71 -8.66
C ASP A 251 -16.21 7.83 -8.44
N SER A 252 -16.96 6.72 -8.28
CA SER A 252 -18.40 6.77 -8.00
C SER A 252 -18.74 7.52 -6.70
N ALA A 253 -17.91 7.40 -5.65
CA ALA A 253 -18.09 8.15 -4.41
C ALA A 253 -17.88 9.66 -4.61
N PHE A 254 -16.90 10.05 -5.42
CA PHE A 254 -16.64 11.44 -5.79
C PHE A 254 -17.72 12.00 -6.72
N GLU A 255 -18.08 11.24 -7.75
CA GLU A 255 -19.13 11.56 -8.71
C GLU A 255 -20.49 11.75 -8.03
N ALA A 256 -20.81 10.95 -7.01
CA ALA A 256 -22.01 11.17 -6.21
C ALA A 256 -22.06 12.59 -5.60
N LEU A 257 -20.92 13.15 -5.19
CA LEU A 257 -20.85 14.53 -4.68
C LEU A 257 -21.05 15.58 -5.78
N ILE A 258 -20.61 15.29 -7.01
CA ILE A 258 -20.82 16.17 -8.16
C ILE A 258 -22.29 16.13 -8.58
N PHE A 259 -22.87 14.93 -8.69
CA PHE A 259 -24.19 14.72 -9.27
C PHE A 259 -25.33 15.00 -8.29
N ASP A 260 -25.12 14.90 -6.97
CA ASP A 260 -26.11 15.30 -5.96
C ASP A 260 -26.57 16.77 -6.16
N GLN A 261 -25.66 17.64 -6.60
CA GLN A 261 -25.95 19.05 -6.91
C GLN A 261 -26.94 19.23 -8.07
N LEU A 262 -27.09 18.22 -8.94
CA LEU A 262 -27.99 18.22 -10.10
C LEU A 262 -29.36 17.59 -9.78
N GLY A 263 -29.56 17.12 -8.54
CA GLY A 263 -30.79 16.44 -8.11
C GLY A 263 -31.08 15.19 -8.95
N SER A 264 -32.37 14.92 -9.21
CA SER A 264 -32.81 13.68 -9.88
C SER A 264 -32.29 13.45 -11.32
N MET A 265 -31.70 14.47 -11.96
CA MET A 265 -31.01 14.33 -13.25
C MET A 265 -29.57 13.82 -13.07
N GLY A 266 -28.94 14.13 -11.94
CA GLY A 266 -27.63 13.63 -11.56
C GLY A 266 -27.59 12.11 -11.45
N ASP A 267 -28.66 11.48 -10.94
CA ASP A 267 -28.75 10.02 -10.84
C ASP A 267 -28.64 9.31 -12.20
N LEU A 268 -29.26 9.88 -13.24
CA LEU A 268 -29.16 9.33 -14.60
C LEU A 268 -27.77 9.53 -15.17
N GLN A 269 -27.15 10.68 -14.90
CA GLN A 269 -25.80 10.97 -15.39
C GLN A 269 -24.78 10.04 -14.72
N ALA A 270 -24.85 9.86 -13.40
CA ALA A 270 -24.02 8.93 -12.65
C ALA A 270 -24.10 7.51 -13.20
N ALA A 271 -25.32 7.02 -13.49
CA ALA A 271 -25.52 5.70 -14.07
C ALA A 271 -24.96 5.56 -15.50
N GLU A 272 -24.96 6.63 -16.29
CA GLU A 272 -24.34 6.65 -17.63
C GLU A 272 -22.81 6.60 -17.53
N TYR A 273 -22.20 7.40 -16.65
CA TYR A 273 -20.76 7.38 -16.38
C TYR A 273 -20.29 6.01 -15.88
N GLU A 274 -21.04 5.39 -14.95
CA GLU A 274 -20.74 4.04 -14.46
C GLU A 274 -20.75 3.01 -15.62
N ALA A 275 -21.76 3.05 -16.48
CA ALA A 275 -21.87 2.13 -17.62
C ALA A 275 -20.72 2.30 -18.63
N LEU A 276 -20.27 3.54 -18.86
CA LEU A 276 -19.14 3.84 -19.74
C LEU A 276 -17.83 3.34 -19.18
N ALA A 277 -17.56 3.59 -17.90
CA ALA A 277 -16.32 3.13 -17.25
C ALA A 277 -16.16 1.60 -17.36
N ILE A 278 -17.27 0.86 -17.19
CA ILE A 278 -17.30 -0.60 -17.36
C ILE A 278 -17.03 -0.98 -18.83
N SER A 279 -17.65 -0.27 -19.78
CA SER A 279 -17.45 -0.51 -21.21
C SER A 279 -15.99 -0.29 -21.63
N GLU A 280 -15.38 0.83 -21.24
CA GLU A 280 -13.99 1.15 -21.55
C GLU A 280 -13.02 0.12 -20.97
N ARG A 281 -13.32 -0.38 -19.77
CA ARG A 281 -12.54 -1.47 -19.18
C ARG A 281 -12.66 -2.75 -19.99
N ALA A 282 -13.87 -3.11 -20.43
CA ALA A 282 -14.08 -4.27 -21.28
C ALA A 282 -13.29 -4.15 -22.61
N ASP A 283 -13.35 -3.00 -23.28
CA ASP A 283 -12.59 -2.71 -24.51
C ASP A 283 -11.08 -2.89 -24.28
N ARG A 284 -10.57 -2.40 -23.15
CA ARG A 284 -9.15 -2.53 -22.80
C ARG A 284 -8.74 -3.98 -22.58
N LEU A 285 -9.58 -4.79 -21.90
CA LEU A 285 -9.28 -6.20 -21.68
C LEU A 285 -9.34 -7.01 -22.99
N GLU A 286 -10.27 -6.69 -23.89
CA GLU A 286 -10.34 -7.31 -25.23
C GLU A 286 -9.04 -7.04 -26.00
N LYS A 287 -8.54 -5.80 -25.98
CA LYS A 287 -7.24 -5.46 -26.57
C LYS A 287 -6.08 -6.26 -25.96
N TYR A 288 -6.09 -6.50 -24.64
CA TYR A 288 -5.05 -7.34 -24.02
C TYR A 288 -5.13 -8.80 -24.44
N ILE A 289 -6.33 -9.33 -24.70
CA ILE A 289 -6.48 -10.68 -25.27
C ILE A 289 -5.80 -10.73 -26.65
N GLU A 290 -6.04 -9.73 -27.51
CA GLU A 290 -5.40 -9.66 -28.83
C GLU A 290 -3.88 -9.61 -28.73
N LEU A 291 -3.35 -8.74 -27.86
CA LEU A 291 -1.91 -8.60 -27.66
C LEU A 291 -1.27 -9.85 -27.04
N SER A 292 -2.01 -10.61 -26.23
CA SER A 292 -1.50 -11.85 -25.61
C SER A 292 -1.40 -13.04 -26.57
N ARG A 293 -1.97 -12.92 -27.78
CA ARG A 293 -1.90 -13.93 -28.84
C ARG A 293 -0.67 -13.77 -29.75
N LEU A 294 0.03 -12.63 -29.67
CA LEU A 294 1.28 -12.34 -30.36
C LEU A 294 2.47 -12.92 -29.59
#